data_AF-A0A7S0GW91-F1
#
_entry.id   AF-A0A7S0GW91-F1
#
_cell.length_a   1.000
_cell.length_b   1.000
_cell.length_c   1.000
_cell.angle_alpha   90.00
_cell.angle_beta   90.00
_cell.angle_gamma   90.00
#
_symmetry.space_group_name_H-M   'P 1'
#
loop_
_entity.id
_entity.type
_entity.pdbx_description
1 polymer ?
#
loop_
_entity_poly.entity_id
_entity_poly.type
_entity_poly.pdbx_seq_one_letter_code
_entity_poly.pdbx_strand_id
1 'polypeptide(L)'
;FDALCSKGSTVCAVAFVSENSSEEEVKRGMETMQSLVDSYAKKSHSPFRFVIMDGRKSKNVSKFRDVFGVSDDMSVALVAMVPKRSRFQVMVGVFDAEHAKDFLDNLIRGKIKTASLKSWPSLDALAGTHDEL
;
A
#
# COMPACT_ATOMS: atom_id res chain seq x y z
N PHE A 1 -3.87 -11.00 3.95
CA PHE A 1 -3.13 -9.79 4.37
C PHE A 1 -2.23 -10.09 5.56
N ASP A 2 -2.74 -10.67 6.66
CA ASP A 2 -1.87 -11.06 7.78
C ASP A 2 -0.74 -12.00 7.36
N ALA A 3 -1.00 -13.06 6.60
CA ALA A 3 0.05 -13.95 6.10
C ALA A 3 1.10 -13.25 5.19
N LEU A 4 0.74 -12.12 4.56
CA LEU A 4 1.55 -11.40 3.58
C LEU A 4 2.33 -10.22 4.18
N CYS A 5 1.71 -9.53 5.13
CA CYS A 5 2.15 -8.24 5.64
C CYS A 5 2.26 -8.16 7.17
N SER A 6 2.04 -9.25 7.91
CA SER A 6 2.29 -9.27 9.36
C SER A 6 3.63 -9.90 9.74
N LYS A 7 4.25 -10.70 8.85
CA LYS A 7 5.45 -11.48 9.15
C LYS A 7 6.56 -11.21 8.14
N GLY A 8 7.69 -10.67 8.60
CA GLY A 8 8.93 -10.56 7.82
C GLY A 8 9.62 -9.20 7.89
N SER A 9 10.79 -9.11 7.25
CA SER A 9 11.54 -7.86 7.05
C SER A 9 11.15 -7.13 5.76
N THR A 10 10.23 -7.70 4.98
CA THR A 10 9.78 -7.18 3.69
C THR A 10 8.86 -5.97 3.89
N VAL A 11 9.00 -4.97 3.01
CA VAL A 11 8.12 -3.81 3.00
C VAL A 11 6.80 -4.21 2.33
N CYS A 12 5.66 -3.83 2.91
CA CYS A 12 4.36 -3.99 2.27
C CYS A 12 3.92 -2.67 1.64
N ALA A 13 3.87 -2.65 0.31
CA ALA A 13 3.32 -1.57 -0.49
C ALA A 13 1.83 -1.84 -0.71
N VAL A 14 0.96 -1.04 -0.08
CA VAL A 14 -0.48 -1.21 -0.11
C VAL A 14 -1.10 -0.02 -0.83
N ALA A 15 -1.79 -0.27 -1.93
CA ALA A 15 -2.63 0.74 -2.58
C ALA A 15 -4.04 0.67 -1.99
N PHE A 16 -4.48 1.77 -1.41
CA PHE A 16 -5.85 1.97 -0.98
C PHE A 16 -6.63 2.69 -2.04
N VAL A 17 -7.74 2.09 -2.45
CA VAL A 17 -8.70 2.74 -3.34
C VAL A 17 -9.83 3.30 -2.47
N SER A 18 -10.16 4.58 -2.64
CA SER A 18 -11.29 5.20 -1.97
C SER A 18 -12.62 4.58 -2.41
N GLU A 19 -13.61 4.58 -1.54
CA GLU A 19 -14.97 4.13 -1.87
C GLU A 19 -15.65 5.02 -2.93
N ASN A 20 -15.16 6.25 -3.10
CA ASN A 20 -15.68 7.23 -4.04
C ASN A 20 -14.92 7.25 -5.38
N SER A 21 -13.93 6.38 -5.57
CA SER A 21 -13.12 6.35 -6.79
C SER A 21 -13.91 5.84 -7.98
N SER A 22 -13.76 6.51 -9.12
CA SER A 22 -14.31 6.07 -10.40
C SER A 22 -13.63 4.77 -10.89
N GLU A 23 -14.29 4.03 -11.78
CA GLU A 23 -13.72 2.80 -12.35
C GLU A 23 -12.39 3.04 -13.07
N GLU A 24 -12.24 4.20 -13.73
CA GLU A 24 -11.03 4.60 -14.43
C GLU A 24 -9.86 4.83 -13.46
N GLU A 25 -10.12 5.48 -12.32
CA GLU A 25 -9.12 5.70 -11.27
C GLU A 25 -8.67 4.38 -10.65
N VAL A 26 -9.62 3.46 -10.42
CA VAL A 26 -9.29 2.13 -9.90
C VAL A 26 -8.45 1.36 -10.90
N LYS A 27 -8.86 1.34 -12.17
CA LYS A 27 -8.12 0.65 -13.24
C LYS A 27 -6.71 1.18 -13.36
N ARG A 28 -6.53 2.50 -13.39
CA ARG A 28 -5.20 3.14 -13.42
C ARG A 28 -4.38 2.79 -12.19
N GLY A 29 -5.00 2.73 -11.02
CA GLY A 29 -4.34 2.33 -9.79
C GLY A 29 -3.85 0.87 -9.82
N MET A 30 -4.68 -0.03 -10.36
CA MET A 30 -4.32 -1.44 -10.56
C MET A 30 -3.18 -1.60 -11.56
N GLU A 31 -3.25 -0.91 -12.72
CA GLU A 31 -2.19 -0.91 -13.74
C GLU A 31 -0.86 -0.40 -13.17
N THR A 32 -0.92 0.67 -12.37
CA THR A 32 0.25 1.23 -11.68
C THR A 32 0.88 0.21 -10.74
N MET A 33 0.07 -0.44 -9.90
CA MET A 33 0.56 -1.47 -8.98
C MET A 33 1.14 -2.68 -9.71
N GLN A 34 0.49 -3.15 -10.79
CA GLN A 34 1.03 -4.23 -11.61
C GLN A 34 2.37 -3.86 -12.22
N SER A 35 2.52 -2.63 -12.72
CA SER A 35 3.79 -2.14 -13.25
C SER A 35 4.91 -2.16 -12.19
N LEU A 36 4.59 -1.85 -10.93
CA LEU A 36 5.53 -1.99 -9.82
C LEU A 36 5.88 -3.46 -9.59
N VAL A 37 4.89 -4.34 -9.49
CA VAL A 37 5.11 -5.79 -9.33
C VAL A 37 6.06 -6.29 -10.41
N ASP A 38 5.80 -6.00 -11.67
CA ASP A 38 6.63 -6.43 -12.80
C ASP A 38 8.07 -5.85 -12.73
N SER A 39 8.20 -4.60 -12.27
CA SER A 39 9.49 -3.93 -12.09
C SER A 39 10.35 -4.56 -10.99
N TYR A 40 9.71 -5.10 -9.95
CA TYR A 40 10.40 -5.74 -8.82
C TYR A 40 10.47 -7.28 -8.94
N ALA A 41 9.61 -7.92 -9.72
CA ALA A 41 9.59 -9.36 -9.96
C ALA A 41 10.86 -9.89 -10.64
N LYS A 42 11.53 -9.04 -11.45
CA LYS A 42 12.81 -9.38 -12.09
C LYS A 42 13.98 -9.46 -11.10
N LYS A 43 13.81 -9.01 -9.86
CA LYS A 43 14.83 -9.09 -8.81
C LYS A 43 14.62 -10.40 -8.04
N SER A 44 15.63 -11.27 -8.00
CA SER A 44 15.53 -12.61 -7.37
C SER A 44 15.04 -12.59 -5.92
N HIS A 45 15.20 -11.46 -5.22
CA HIS A 45 14.68 -11.19 -3.90
C HIS A 45 14.03 -9.80 -3.88
N SER A 46 12.73 -9.70 -4.23
CA SER A 46 11.99 -8.44 -4.08
C SER A 46 11.88 -8.06 -2.59
N PRO A 47 12.27 -6.84 -2.19
CA PRO A 47 12.10 -6.36 -0.83
C PRO A 47 10.65 -5.90 -0.56
N PHE A 48 9.75 -6.04 -1.54
CA PHE A 48 8.37 -5.58 -1.47
C PHE A 48 7.36 -6.71 -1.62
N ARG A 49 6.27 -6.63 -0.86
CA ARG A 49 4.99 -7.27 -1.13
C ARG A 49 4.00 -6.21 -1.57
N PHE A 50 3.21 -6.50 -2.59
CA PHE A 50 2.22 -5.58 -3.13
C PHE A 50 0.82 -6.07 -2.78
N VAL A 51 -0.05 -5.16 -2.37
CA VAL A 51 -1.46 -5.45 -2.07
C VAL A 51 -2.32 -4.29 -2.54
N ILE A 52 -3.49 -4.61 -3.08
CA ILE A 52 -4.55 -3.63 -3.30
C ILE A 52 -5.69 -3.88 -2.32
N MET A 53 -6.16 -2.80 -1.69
CA MET A 53 -7.37 -2.79 -0.88
C MET A 53 -8.39 -1.87 -1.52
N ASP A 54 -9.49 -2.46 -2.01
CA ASP A 54 -10.57 -1.72 -2.67
C ASP A 54 -11.63 -1.29 -1.66
N GLY A 55 -11.67 0.00 -1.31
CA GLY A 55 -12.64 0.58 -0.39
C GLY A 55 -14.09 0.45 -0.87
N ARG A 56 -14.30 0.30 -2.18
CA ARG A 56 -15.63 0.06 -2.75
C ARG A 56 -16.16 -1.34 -2.41
N LYS A 57 -15.25 -2.29 -2.12
CA LYS A 57 -15.60 -3.66 -1.73
C LYS A 57 -15.86 -3.81 -0.22
N SER A 58 -15.35 -2.91 0.63
CA SER A 58 -15.56 -3.00 2.08
C SER A 58 -15.28 -1.70 2.84
N LYS A 59 -16.21 -1.33 3.72
CA LYS A 59 -16.09 -0.19 4.66
C LYS A 59 -14.95 -0.34 5.68
N ASN A 60 -14.44 -1.55 5.89
CA ASN A 60 -13.33 -1.76 6.82
C ASN A 60 -12.00 -1.26 6.22
N VAL A 61 -11.90 -1.15 4.89
CA VAL A 61 -10.74 -0.57 4.21
C VAL A 61 -10.59 0.91 4.56
N SER A 62 -11.69 1.68 4.59
CA SER A 62 -11.66 3.10 4.98
C SER A 62 -11.12 3.29 6.40
N LYS A 63 -11.61 2.49 7.36
CA LYS A 63 -11.10 2.50 8.75
C LYS A 63 -9.61 2.17 8.84
N PHE A 64 -9.13 1.28 7.98
CA PHE A 64 -7.72 0.90 7.94
C PHE A 64 -6.87 2.01 7.30
N ARG A 65 -7.40 2.73 6.30
CA ARG A 65 -6.81 3.93 5.70
C ARG A 65 -6.58 5.05 6.73
N ASP A 66 -7.56 5.29 7.59
CA ASP A 66 -7.52 6.35 8.61
C ASP A 66 -6.34 6.20 9.57
N VAL A 67 -5.95 4.96 9.85
CA VAL A 67 -4.81 4.64 10.74
C VAL A 67 -3.49 5.19 10.19
N PHE A 68 -3.39 5.34 8.87
CA PHE A 68 -2.24 5.91 8.19
C PHE A 68 -2.40 7.42 7.90
N GLY A 69 -3.53 8.03 8.29
CA GLY A 69 -3.83 9.44 8.03
C GLY A 69 -4.03 9.75 6.55
N VAL A 70 -4.46 8.76 5.77
CA VAL A 70 -4.80 8.96 4.35
C VAL A 70 -6.18 9.61 4.26
N SER A 71 -6.27 10.73 3.55
CA SER A 71 -7.49 11.53 3.44
C SER A 71 -8.43 11.04 2.31
N ASP A 72 -9.74 11.23 2.48
CA ASP A 72 -10.83 10.77 1.58
C ASP A 72 -10.82 11.42 0.20
N ASP A 73 -10.10 12.52 0.06
CA ASP A 73 -9.82 13.19 -1.21
C ASP A 73 -8.84 12.42 -2.11
N MET A 74 -8.09 11.46 -1.56
CA MET A 74 -7.18 10.61 -2.35
C MET A 74 -7.93 9.41 -2.92
N SER A 75 -8.21 9.44 -4.23
CA SER A 75 -8.86 8.32 -4.94
C SER A 75 -8.04 7.03 -4.85
N VAL A 76 -6.71 7.13 -5.00
CA VAL A 76 -5.79 6.01 -4.75
C VAL A 76 -4.59 6.51 -3.96
N ALA A 77 -4.28 5.85 -2.85
CA ALA A 77 -3.17 6.19 -1.99
C ALA A 77 -2.24 4.99 -1.80
N LEU A 78 -0.94 5.17 -2.03
CA LEU A 78 0.06 4.14 -1.75
C LEU A 78 0.63 4.34 -0.35
N VAL A 79 0.59 3.29 0.45
CA VAL A 79 1.19 3.25 1.79
C VAL A 79 2.22 2.14 1.84
N ALA A 80 3.46 2.50 2.15
CA ALA A 80 4.52 1.54 2.37
C ALA A 80 4.71 1.29 3.87
N MET A 81 4.69 0.02 4.24
CA MET A 81 4.66 -0.44 5.62
C MET A 81 5.86 -1.34 5.90
N VAL A 82 6.44 -1.18 7.09
CA VAL A 82 7.53 -2.03 7.61
C VAL A 82 7.04 -2.69 8.90
N PRO A 83 6.38 -3.86 8.80
CA PRO A 83 5.69 -4.51 9.92
C PRO A 83 6.59 -4.72 11.12
N LYS A 84 7.78 -5.29 10.90
CA LYS A 84 8.79 -5.58 11.93
C LYS A 84 9.23 -4.35 12.74
N ARG A 85 9.12 -3.15 12.18
CA ARG A 85 9.53 -1.90 12.84
C ARG A 85 8.36 -1.04 13.29
N SER A 86 7.12 -1.48 13.06
CA SER A 86 5.91 -0.65 13.22
C SER A 86 6.08 0.73 12.59
N ARG A 87 6.62 0.77 11.38
CA ARG A 87 6.85 2.01 10.63
C ARG A 87 6.02 2.00 9.34
N PHE A 88 5.61 3.17 8.91
CA PHE A 88 4.96 3.35 7.62
C PHE A 88 5.32 4.69 7.00
N GLN A 89 5.00 4.83 5.73
CA GLN A 89 4.95 6.11 5.03
C GLN A 89 3.86 6.08 3.97
N VAL A 90 3.16 7.20 3.83
CA VAL A 90 2.19 7.45 2.76
C VAL A 90 2.92 8.16 1.62
N MET A 91 2.74 7.68 0.40
CA MET A 91 3.19 8.39 -0.79
C MET A 91 2.33 9.63 -0.97
N VAL A 92 2.97 10.78 -1.13
CA VAL A 92 2.31 12.05 -1.42
C VAL A 92 2.63 12.47 -2.85
N GLY A 93 1.61 12.84 -3.61
CA GLY A 93 1.76 13.30 -4.99
C GLY A 93 1.05 12.41 -6.01
N VAL A 94 1.54 12.41 -7.25
CA VAL A 94 0.93 11.71 -8.37
C VAL A 94 1.13 10.20 -8.23
N PHE A 95 0.05 9.43 -8.21
CA PHE A 95 0.11 7.98 -8.21
C PHE A 95 0.25 7.45 -9.64
N ASP A 96 1.50 7.25 -10.08
CA ASP A 96 1.87 6.54 -11.30
C ASP A 96 3.10 5.65 -11.06
N ALA A 97 3.45 4.82 -12.04
CA ALA A 97 4.47 3.79 -11.89
C ALA A 97 5.87 4.38 -11.62
N GLU A 98 6.22 5.52 -12.21
CA GLU A 98 7.53 6.15 -12.05
C GLU A 98 7.68 6.71 -10.64
N HIS A 99 6.73 7.56 -10.23
CA HIS A 99 6.78 8.21 -8.92
C HIS A 99 6.61 7.20 -7.78
N ALA A 100 5.75 6.18 -7.95
CA ALA A 100 5.57 5.14 -6.95
C ALA A 100 6.81 4.25 -6.82
N LYS A 101 7.49 3.96 -7.92
CA LYS A 101 8.75 3.21 -7.89
C LYS A 101 9.83 4.02 -7.17
N ASP A 102 9.98 5.30 -7.51
CA ASP A 102 10.95 6.19 -6.88
C ASP A 102 10.69 6.37 -5.38
N PHE A 103 9.42 6.48 -4.98
CA PHE A 103 9.01 6.48 -3.58
C PHE A 103 9.50 5.21 -2.85
N LEU A 104 9.21 4.03 -3.41
CA LEU A 104 9.61 2.76 -2.82
C LEU A 104 11.14 2.58 -2.77
N ASP A 105 11.85 2.91 -3.85
CA ASP A 105 13.32 2.84 -3.91
C ASP A 105 13.98 3.79 -2.88
N ASN A 106 13.46 5.01 -2.73
CA ASN A 106 13.97 5.96 -1.74
C ASN A 106 13.65 5.54 -0.30
N LEU A 107 12.52 4.87 -0.07
CA LEU A 107 12.16 4.30 1.22
C LEU A 107 13.16 3.21 1.66
N ILE A 108 13.44 2.23 0.80
CA ILE A 108 14.38 1.14 1.14
C ILE A 108 15.83 1.62 1.26
N ARG A 109 16.19 2.70 0.56
CA ARG A 109 17.49 3.38 0.70
C ARG A 109 17.58 4.24 1.98
N GLY A 110 16.52 4.33 2.78
CA GLY A 110 16.48 5.12 4.01
C GLY A 110 16.48 6.64 3.78
N LYS A 111 16.15 7.10 2.56
CA LYS A 111 16.09 8.53 2.22
C LYS A 111 14.78 9.19 2.64
N ILE A 112 13.73 8.39 2.88
CA ILE A 112 12.42 8.87 3.31
C ILE A 112 12.26 8.59 4.81
N LYS A 113 11.89 9.62 5.57
CA LYS A 113 11.52 9.47 6.99
C LYS A 113 10.22 8.68 7.09
N THR A 114 10.14 7.77 8.06
CA THR A 114 8.93 6.96 8.30
C THR A 114 8.28 7.35 9.62
N ALA A 115 6.95 7.33 9.65
CA ALA A 115 6.16 7.53 10.86
C ALA A 115 6.09 6.22 11.67
N SER A 116 5.99 6.36 12.99
CA SER A 116 5.71 5.23 13.88
C SER A 116 4.21 4.96 13.94
N LEU A 117 3.84 3.68 13.82
CA LEU A 117 2.49 3.21 14.06
C LEU A 117 2.34 2.89 15.55
N LYS A 118 1.36 3.49 16.23
CA LYS A 118 1.11 3.24 17.67
C LYS A 118 0.65 1.82 17.93
N SER A 119 -0.21 1.29 17.06
CA SER A 119 -0.71 -0.07 17.09
C SER A 119 -1.08 -0.50 15.68
N TRP A 120 -0.75 -1.72 15.32
CA TRP A 120 -1.27 -2.32 14.09
C TRP A 120 -2.79 -2.49 14.24
N PRO A 121 -3.59 -1.95 13.31
CA PRO A 121 -5.03 -2.15 13.34
C PRO A 121 -5.32 -3.65 13.17
N SER A 122 -6.33 -4.15 13.90
CA SER A 122 -6.75 -5.56 13.82
C SER A 122 -7.17 -5.89 12.39
N LEU A 123 -6.45 -6.84 11.79
CA LEU A 123 -6.58 -7.24 10.40
C LEU A 123 -7.64 -8.33 10.19
N ASP A 124 -8.18 -8.88 11.28
CA ASP A 124 -9.29 -9.85 11.26
C ASP A 124 -10.54 -9.27 10.58
N ALA A 125 -10.71 -7.94 10.62
CA ALA A 125 -11.81 -7.24 9.97
C ALA A 125 -11.65 -7.10 8.43
N LEU A 126 -10.48 -7.43 7.86
CA LEU A 126 -10.18 -7.28 6.43
C LEU A 126 -10.13 -8.61 5.66
N ALA A 127 -10.51 -9.73 6.29
CA ALA A 127 -10.57 -11.03 5.64
C ALA A 127 -11.48 -10.97 4.38
N GLY A 128 -10.92 -11.29 3.20
CA GLY A 128 -11.64 -11.32 1.92
C GLY A 128 -11.74 -10.00 1.14
N THR A 129 -11.08 -8.93 1.58
CA THR A 129 -11.23 -7.57 0.98
C THR A 129 -10.00 -7.06 0.22
N HIS A 130 -8.98 -7.91 0.06
CA HIS A 130 -7.73 -7.58 -0.58
C HIS A 130 -7.44 -8.58 -1.68
N ASP A 131 -6.93 -8.09 -2.80
CA ASP A 131 -6.42 -8.90 -3.89
C ASP A 131 -4.87 -8.87 -3.82
N GLU A 132 -4.25 -10.06 -3.86
CA GLU A 132 -2.80 -10.20 -4.02
C GLU A 132 -2.45 -10.03 -5.50
N LEU A 133 -1.39 -9.27 -5.78
CA LEU A 133 -0.86 -9.04 -7.12
C LEU A 133 0.47 -9.77 -7.32
#